data_AF-A0A0D6LIE2-F1
#
_entry.id   AF-A0A0D6LIE2-F1
#
_cell.length_a   1.000
_cell.length_b   1.000
_cell.length_c   1.000
_cell.angle_alpha   90.00
_cell.angle_beta   90.00
_cell.angle_gamma   90.00
#
_symmetry.space_group_name_H-M   'P 1'
#
loop_
_entity.id
_entity.type
_entity.pdbx_description
1 polymer ?
#
loop_
_entity_poly.entity_id
_entity_poly.type
_entity_poly.pdbx_seq_one_letter_code
_entity_poly.pdbx_strand_id
1 'polypeptide(L)'
;MFTRTMLHLIRDCWEEEPAMRPTIDSVRGVLKATTGKRNANLMDHVFKIMENYASSLEQEVEARTKELVDEKKKSDILLCRMLPKYVVYDDIE
;
A
#
# COMPACT_ATOMS: atom_id res chain seq x y z
N MET A 1 -18.44 16.16 -0.56
CA MET A 1 -19.80 15.97 -1.11
C MET A 1 -20.67 15.37 -0.01
N PHE A 2 -21.64 16.13 0.51
CA PHE A 2 -22.61 15.57 1.47
C PHE A 2 -23.45 14.51 0.74
N THR A 3 -23.51 13.29 1.28
CA THR A 3 -24.25 12.20 0.67
C THR A 3 -25.75 12.47 0.77
N ARG A 4 -26.53 11.99 -0.22
CA ARG A 4 -28.00 12.14 -0.26
C ARG A 4 -28.66 11.69 1.06
N THR A 5 -28.09 10.68 1.71
CA THR A 5 -28.52 10.18 3.02
C THR A 5 -28.35 11.20 4.15
N MET A 6 -27.29 12.00 4.14
CA MET A 6 -27.07 13.03 5.17
C MET A 6 -28.09 14.17 5.03
N LEU A 7 -28.43 14.55 3.79
CA LEU A 7 -29.43 15.58 3.53
C LEU A 7 -30.83 15.15 3.97
N HIS A 8 -31.20 13.88 3.76
CA HIS A 8 -32.46 13.36 4.29
C HIS A 8 -32.47 13.34 5.81
N LEU A 9 -31.39 12.86 6.44
CA LEU A 9 -31.28 12.85 7.90
C LEU A 9 -31.42 14.25 8.52
N ILE A 10 -30.82 15.27 7.90
CA ILE A 10 -30.94 16.67 8.34
C ILE A 10 -32.37 17.17 8.22
N ARG A 11 -33.08 16.81 7.14
CA ARG A 11 -34.50 17.17 6.97
C ARG A 11 -35.38 16.51 8.01
N ASP A 12 -35.19 15.21 8.25
CA ASP A 12 -35.95 14.45 9.24
C ASP A 12 -35.72 15.00 10.66
N CYS A 13 -34.51 15.48 10.98
CA CYS A 13 -34.20 16.12 12.26
C CYS A 13 -34.86 17.50 12.43
N TRP A 14 -35.21 18.18 11.33
CA TRP A 14 -35.81 19.52 11.34
C TRP A 14 -37.35 19.49 11.25
N GLU A 15 -37.98 18.32 11.37
CA GLU A 15 -39.43 18.21 11.22
C GLU A 15 -40.18 19.17 12.16
N GLU A 16 -41.23 19.85 11.67
CA GLU A 16 -41.92 20.88 12.46
C GLU A 16 -42.62 20.28 13.68
N GLU A 17 -43.15 19.06 13.52
CA GLU A 17 -43.76 18.29 14.59
C GLU A 17 -42.70 17.57 15.45
N PRO A 18 -42.56 17.88 16.75
CA PRO A 18 -41.52 17.28 17.60
C PRO A 18 -41.62 15.76 17.73
N ALA A 19 -42.83 15.20 17.63
CA ALA A 19 -43.08 13.76 17.75
C ALA A 19 -42.61 12.96 16.51
N MET A 20 -42.50 13.61 15.36
CA MET A 20 -42.06 13.00 14.10
C MET A 20 -40.54 13.02 13.92
N ARG A 21 -39.83 13.78 14.78
CA ARG A 21 -38.37 13.83 14.73
C ARG A 21 -37.76 12.50 15.16
N PRO A 22 -36.71 12.02 14.47
CA PRO A 22 -36.02 10.79 14.83
C PRO A 22 -35.33 10.94 16.18
N THR A 23 -35.33 9.87 16.97
CA THR A 23 -34.61 9.81 18.25
C THR A 23 -33.11 9.88 18.02
N ILE A 24 -32.37 10.42 18.99
CA ILE A 24 -30.91 10.56 18.91
C ILE A 24 -30.18 9.22 18.65
N ASP A 25 -30.72 8.11 19.13
CA ASP A 25 -30.20 6.77 18.87
C ASP A 25 -30.31 6.37 17.40
N SER A 26 -31.44 6.70 16.75
CA SER A 26 -31.67 6.47 15.31
C SER A 26 -30.72 7.33 14.47
N VAL A 27 -30.61 8.62 14.80
CA VAL A 27 -29.70 9.57 14.14
C VAL A 27 -28.24 9.07 14.23
N ARG A 28 -27.83 8.62 15.41
CA ARG A 28 -26.48 8.06 15.64
C ARG A 28 -26.26 6.77 14.85
N GLY A 29 -27.27 5.92 14.71
CA GLY A 29 -27.22 4.71 13.88
C GLY A 29 -26.95 5.03 12.40
N VAL A 30 -27.72 5.97 11.84
CA VAL A 30 -27.59 6.40 10.43
C VAL A 30 -26.24 7.08 10.16
N LEU A 31 -25.77 7.93 11.08
CA LEU A 31 -24.44 8.57 11.01
C LEU A 31 -23.31 7.54 11.05
N LYS A 32 -23.41 6.54 11.94
CA LYS A 32 -22.41 5.46 12.04
C LYS A 32 -22.40 4.59 10.78
N ALA A 33 -23.56 4.24 10.23
CA ALA A 33 -23.63 3.48 8.98
C ALA A 33 -23.04 4.23 7.78
N THR A 34 -23.20 5.56 7.76
CA THR A 34 -22.67 6.42 6.70
C THR A 34 -21.15 6.65 6.86
N THR A 35 -20.67 6.76 8.10
CA THR A 35 -19.25 7.04 8.40
C THR A 35 -18.40 5.77 8.48
N GLY A 36 -18.98 4.64 8.87
CA GLY A 36 -18.28 3.35 8.98
C GLY A 36 -17.72 2.84 7.64
N LYS A 37 -18.40 3.15 6.53
CA LYS A 37 -17.87 2.89 5.17
C LYS A 37 -16.58 3.66 4.87
N ARG A 38 -16.37 4.82 5.49
CA ARG A 38 -15.19 5.66 5.28
C ARG A 38 -13.92 5.06 5.89
N ASN A 39 -14.06 4.39 7.03
CA ASN A 39 -12.94 3.76 7.73
C ASN A 39 -12.45 2.50 7.01
N ALA A 40 -13.38 1.70 6.46
CA ALA A 40 -13.03 0.56 5.60
C ALA A 40 -12.24 1.01 4.36
N ASN A 41 -12.72 2.06 3.69
CA ASN A 41 -12.04 2.63 2.52
C ASN A 41 -10.63 3.15 2.82
N LEU A 42 -10.35 3.62 4.05
CA LEU A 42 -9.01 4.07 4.44
C LEU A 42 -8.05 2.88 4.55
N MET A 43 -8.47 1.80 5.22
CA MET A 43 -7.63 0.60 5.34
C MET A 43 -7.33 0.00 3.98
N ASP A 44 -8.32 -0.10 3.09
CA ASP A 44 -8.12 -0.57 1.71
C ASP A 44 -7.11 0.31 0.94
N HIS A 45 -7.17 1.63 1.14
CA HIS A 45 -6.21 2.55 0.54
C HIS A 45 -4.79 2.35 1.08
N VAL A 46 -4.64 2.19 2.40
CA VAL A 46 -3.34 1.93 3.04
C VAL A 46 -2.76 0.59 2.57
N PHE A 47 -3.58 -0.46 2.47
CA PHE A 47 -3.16 -1.75 1.91
C PHE A 47 -2.65 -1.62 0.47
N LYS A 48 -3.37 -0.88 -0.38
CA LYS A 48 -2.93 -0.63 -1.75
C LYS A 48 -1.59 0.10 -1.82
N ILE A 49 -1.35 1.07 -0.94
CA ILE A 49 -0.06 1.76 -0.87
C ILE A 49 1.04 0.79 -0.46
N MET A 50 0.81 -0.04 0.56
CA MET A 50 1.79 -1.03 1.01
C MET A 50 2.12 -2.04 -0.09
N GLU A 51 1.12 -2.54 -0.81
CA GLU A 51 1.30 -3.49 -1.92
C GLU A 51 2.11 -2.86 -3.07
N ASN A 52 1.78 -1.62 -3.46
CA ASN A 52 2.53 -0.90 -4.48
C ASN A 52 3.99 -0.66 -4.07
N TYR A 53 4.22 -0.31 -2.81
CA TYR A 53 5.56 -0.09 -2.29
C TYR A 53 6.37 -1.38 -2.26
N ALA A 54 5.79 -2.49 -1.80
CA ALA A 54 6.42 -3.80 -1.82
C ALA A 54 6.82 -4.21 -3.25
N SER A 55 5.89 -4.05 -4.22
CA SER A 55 6.17 -4.37 -5.63
C SER A 55 7.27 -3.51 -6.24
N SER A 56 7.25 -2.19 -5.96
CA SER A 56 8.29 -1.28 -6.45
C SER A 56 9.67 -1.62 -5.86
N LEU A 57 9.70 -1.95 -4.56
CA LEU A 57 10.93 -2.31 -3.86
C LEU A 57 11.51 -3.64 -4.38
N GLU A 58 10.67 -4.64 -4.64
CA GLU A 58 11.11 -5.91 -5.25
C GLU A 58 11.77 -5.68 -6.62
N GLN A 59 11.17 -4.85 -7.47
CA GLN A 59 11.76 -4.50 -8.77
C GLN A 59 13.10 -3.77 -8.63
N GLU A 60 13.21 -2.84 -7.69
CA GLU A 60 14.45 -2.11 -7.43
C GLU A 60 15.56 -3.06 -6.95
N VAL A 61 15.24 -3.96 -6.01
CA VAL A 61 16.18 -4.97 -5.51
C VAL A 61 16.63 -5.91 -6.63
N GLU A 62 15.71 -6.39 -7.47
CA GLU A 62 16.04 -7.26 -8.61
C GLU A 62 16.99 -6.55 -9.59
N ALA A 63 16.69 -5.31 -9.96
CA ALA A 63 17.52 -4.53 -10.87
C ALA A 63 18.95 -4.34 -10.31
N ARG A 64 19.06 -3.92 -9.04
CA ARG A 64 20.35 -3.70 -8.37
C ARG A 64 21.13 -4.99 -8.18
N THR A 65 20.45 -6.11 -7.89
CA THR A 65 21.07 -7.42 -7.77
C THR A 65 21.62 -7.88 -9.11
N LYS A 66 20.88 -7.67 -10.21
CA LYS A 66 21.34 -7.99 -11.57
C LYS A 66 22.58 -7.19 -11.94
N GLU A 67 22.58 -5.88 -11.68
CA GLU A 67 23.75 -5.02 -11.91
C GLU A 67 24.97 -5.51 -11.14
N LEU A 68 24.81 -5.87 -9.87
CA LEU A 68 25.89 -6.42 -9.04
C LEU A 68 26.43 -7.74 -9.57
N VAL A 69 25.56 -8.64 -10.04
CA VAL A 69 25.99 -9.93 -10.64
C VAL A 69 26.79 -9.70 -11.92
N ASP A 70 26.34 -8.79 -12.78
CA ASP A 70 27.05 -8.45 -14.01
C ASP A 70 28.41 -7.79 -13.74
N GLU A 71 28.49 -6.91 -12.73
CA GLU A 71 29.73 -6.28 -12.31
C GLU A 71 30.70 -7.27 -11.66
N LYS A 72 30.21 -8.16 -10.80
CA LYS A 72 30.99 -9.26 -10.23
C LYS A 72 31.59 -10.13 -11.34
N LYS A 73 30.78 -10.53 -12.33
CA LYS A 73 31.26 -11.35 -13.46
C LYS A 73 32.38 -10.66 -14.25
N LYS A 74 32.27 -9.34 -14.48
CA LYS A 74 33.34 -8.56 -15.14
C LYS A 74 34.61 -8.52 -14.29
N SER A 75 34.47 -8.32 -12.98
CA SER A 75 35.57 -8.33 -12.01
C SER A 75 36.27 -9.69 -11.99
N ASP A 76 35.52 -10.80 -11.93
CA ASP A 76 36.07 -12.16 -11.91
C ASP A 76 36.85 -12.47 -13.20
N ILE A 77 36.31 -12.08 -14.37
CA ILE A 77 37.02 -12.22 -15.65
C ILE A 77 38.34 -11.43 -15.65
N LEU A 78 38.32 -10.21 -15.11
CA LEU A 78 39.52 -9.40 -15.02
C LEU A 78 40.54 -9.99 -14.04
N LEU A 79 40.10 -10.48 -12.89
CA LEU A 79 40.94 -11.17 -11.91
C LEU A 79 41.66 -12.37 -12.54
N CYS A 80 40.92 -13.21 -13.29
CA CYS A 80 41.50 -14.32 -14.05
C CYS A 80 42.54 -13.89 -15.09
N ARG A 81 42.47 -12.66 -15.61
CA ARG A 81 43.48 -12.10 -16.54
C ARG A 81 44.68 -11.50 -15.81
N MET A 82 44.49 -11.01 -14.59
CA MET A 82 45.56 -10.37 -13.80
C MET A 82 46.38 -11.37 -12.99
N LEU A 83 45.85 -12.57 -12.70
CA LEU A 83 46.55 -13.62 -11.95
C LEU A 83 47.24 -14.65 -12.88
N PRO A 84 48.44 -15.16 -12.53
CA PRO A 84 49.08 -16.27 -13.23
C PRO A 84 48.22 -17.54 -13.18
N LYS A 85 48.18 -18.29 -14.28
CA LYS A 85 47.28 -19.46 -14.50
C LYS A 85 47.25 -20.49 -13.36
N TYR A 86 48.30 -20.60 -12.56
CA TYR A 86 48.41 -21.58 -11.47
C TYR A 86 47.48 -21.29 -10.29
N VAL A 87 47.16 -20.01 -10.02
CA VAL A 87 46.38 -19.61 -8.83
C VAL A 87 44.86 -19.68 -9.05
N VAL A 88 44.40 -19.58 -10.30
CA VAL A 88 42.95 -19.58 -10.64
C VAL A 88 42.28 -20.94 -10.41
N TYR A 89 43.04 -22.03 -10.40
CA TYR A 89 42.49 -23.39 -10.22
C TYR A 89 42.45 -23.85 -8.76
N ASP A 90 43.12 -23.16 -7.82
CA ASP A 90 43.17 -23.54 -6.39
C ASP A 90 41.91 -23.12 -5.60
N ASP A 91 41.08 -22.21 -6.14
CA ASP A 91 39.84 -21.71 -5.50
C ASP A 91 38.55 -22.37 -6.02
N ILE A 92 38.62 -23.44 -6.84
CA ILE A 92 37.44 -24.12 -7.43
C ILE A 92 37.19 -25.53 -6.81
N GLU A 93 37.83 -25.89 -5.69
CA GLU A 93 37.51 -27.13 -4.95
C GLU A 93 36.49 -26.91 -3.81
#